data_AF-A0A9D2ZWX0-F1
#
_entry.id   AF-A0A9D2ZWX0-F1
#
_cell.length_a   1.000
_cell.length_b   1.000
_cell.length_c   1.000
_cell.angle_alpha   90.00
_cell.angle_beta   90.00
_cell.angle_gamma   90.00
#
_symmetry.space_group_name_H-M   'P 1'
#
loop_
_entity.id
_entity.type
_entity.pdbx_description
1 polymer ?
#
loop_
_entity_poly.entity_id
_entity_poly.type
_entity_poly.pdbx_seq_one_letter_code
_entity_poly.pdbx_strand_id
1 'polypeptide(L)'
;MSALSSALAYRRLLESDATLRMLRADNLAVMAGTLDAHLGRPGTRMNTEDLHESIDADLEELRDHFDLSLRTAKAYCDDWR
;
A
#
# COMPACT_ATOMS: atom_id res chain seq x y z
N MET A 1 -7.46 32.76 -4.52
CA MET A 1 -6.37 31.76 -4.50
C MET A 1 -5.64 31.82 -5.83
N SER A 2 -4.32 31.85 -5.82
CA SER A 2 -3.52 31.74 -7.05
C SER A 2 -3.34 30.28 -7.43
N ALA A 3 -3.15 29.99 -8.73
CA ALA A 3 -2.85 28.64 -9.21
C ALA A 3 -1.64 28.01 -8.46
N LEU A 4 -0.63 28.83 -8.14
CA LEU A 4 0.52 28.41 -7.33
C LEU A 4 0.12 27.95 -5.93
N SER A 5 -0.73 28.71 -5.24
CA SER A 5 -1.18 28.34 -3.89
C SER A 5 -1.97 27.02 -3.88
N SER A 6 -2.80 26.80 -4.89
CA SER A 6 -3.55 25.55 -5.07
C SER A 6 -2.62 24.38 -5.39
N ALA A 7 -1.65 24.56 -6.28
CA ALA A 7 -0.67 23.52 -6.63
C ALA A 7 0.16 23.08 -5.41
N LEU A 8 0.61 24.03 -4.57
CA LEU A 8 1.35 23.72 -3.34
C LEU A 8 0.47 23.02 -2.30
N ALA A 9 -0.81 23.37 -2.21
CA ALA A 9 -1.76 22.69 -1.33
C ALA A 9 -1.95 21.22 -1.74
N TYR A 10 -2.15 20.96 -3.05
CA TYR A 10 -2.25 19.58 -3.55
C TYR A 10 -0.96 18.79 -3.38
N ARG A 11 0.21 19.41 -3.54
CA ARG A 11 1.49 18.75 -3.27
C ARG A 11 1.60 18.28 -1.82
N ARG A 12 1.24 19.15 -0.87
CA ARG A 12 1.22 18.80 0.56
C ARG A 12 0.22 17.69 0.86
N LEU A 13 -0.96 17.74 0.23
CA LEU A 13 -1.97 16.70 0.38
C LEU A 13 -1.44 15.33 -0.07
N LEU A 14 -0.77 15.28 -1.22
CA LEU A 14 -0.12 14.06 -1.73
C LEU A 14 1.00 13.54 -0.80
N GLU A 15 1.73 14.44 -0.15
CA GLU A 15 2.77 14.07 0.81
C GLU A 15 2.18 13.55 2.14
N SER A 16 1.02 14.08 2.56
CA SER A 16 0.41 13.74 3.85
C SER A 16 -0.59 12.58 3.82
N ASP A 17 -1.19 12.29 2.66
CA ASP A 17 -2.28 11.31 2.56
C ASP A 17 -1.74 9.94 2.10
N ALA A 18 -1.82 8.95 2.99
CA ALA A 18 -1.35 7.59 2.73
C ALA A 18 -2.12 6.92 1.58
N THR A 19 -3.42 7.18 1.44
CA THR A 19 -4.25 6.63 0.36
C THR A 19 -3.79 7.15 -0.99
N LEU A 20 -3.51 8.46 -1.08
CA LEU A 20 -3.01 9.06 -2.30
C LEU A 20 -1.58 8.60 -2.63
N ARG A 21 -0.74 8.36 -1.62
CA ARG A 21 0.58 7.73 -1.81
C ARG A 21 0.44 6.32 -2.38
N MET A 22 -0.45 5.50 -1.83
CA MET A 22 -0.74 4.15 -2.33
C MET A 22 -1.26 4.16 -3.77
N LEU A 23 -2.22 5.04 -4.09
CA LEU A 23 -2.77 5.18 -5.45
C LEU A 23 -1.72 5.51 -6.50
N ARG A 24 -0.63 6.16 -6.08
CA ARG A 24 0.48 6.54 -6.96
C ARG A 24 1.62 5.53 -6.96
N ALA A 25 1.53 4.47 -6.16
CA ALA A 25 2.52 3.41 -6.15
C ALA A 25 2.33 2.52 -7.38
N ASP A 26 3.44 2.17 -8.04
CA ASP A 26 3.43 1.35 -9.26
C ASP A 26 2.85 -0.06 -9.02
N ASN A 27 2.77 -0.48 -7.77
CA ASN A 27 2.30 -1.78 -7.33
C ASN A 27 0.94 -1.73 -6.61
N LEU A 28 0.11 -0.71 -6.87
CA LEU A 28 -1.24 -0.57 -6.30
C LEU A 28 -2.07 -1.87 -6.42
N ALA A 29 -2.03 -2.56 -7.56
CA ALA A 29 -2.79 -3.79 -7.77
C ALA A 29 -2.40 -4.90 -6.78
N VAL A 30 -1.11 -5.03 -6.49
CA VAL A 30 -0.57 -5.99 -5.52
C VAL A 30 -0.96 -5.60 -4.10
N MET A 31 -0.86 -4.31 -3.76
CA MET A 31 -1.26 -3.80 -2.44
C MET A 31 -2.77 -4.00 -2.20
N ALA A 32 -3.60 -3.63 -3.16
CA ALA A 32 -5.04 -3.77 -3.06
C ALA A 32 -5.48 -5.24 -2.99
N GLY A 33 -4.88 -6.11 -3.82
CA GLY A 33 -5.20 -7.53 -3.83
C GLY A 33 -4.87 -8.24 -2.51
N THR A 34 -3.67 -8.00 -1.98
CA THR A 34 -3.23 -8.59 -0.69
C THR A 34 -4.06 -8.07 0.49
N LEU A 35 -4.35 -6.76 0.53
CA LEU A 35 -5.19 -6.19 1.58
C LEU A 35 -6.65 -6.64 1.48
N ASP A 36 -7.22 -6.75 0.28
CA ASP A 36 -8.58 -7.25 0.11
C ASP A 36 -8.70 -8.73 0.51
N ALA A 37 -7.69 -9.55 0.17
CA ALA A 37 -7.66 -10.97 0.54
C ALA A 37 -7.68 -11.18 2.07
N HIS A 38 -6.89 -10.39 2.81
CA HIS A 38 -6.71 -10.58 4.26
C HIS A 38 -7.62 -9.69 5.12
N LEU A 39 -8.00 -8.51 4.65
CA LEU A 39 -8.73 -7.49 5.43
C LEU A 39 -10.00 -6.96 4.73
N GLY A 40 -10.36 -7.46 3.54
CA GLY A 40 -11.52 -6.97 2.77
C GLY A 40 -12.88 -7.23 3.42
N ARG A 41 -12.97 -8.13 4.41
CA ARG A 41 -14.22 -8.44 5.10
C ARG A 41 -14.48 -7.46 6.26
N PRO A 42 -15.70 -6.90 6.37
CA PRO A 42 -16.05 -6.02 7.49
C PRO A 42 -15.87 -6.70 8.85
N GLY A 43 -15.13 -6.05 9.74
CA GLY A 43 -14.88 -6.55 11.09
C GLY A 43 -13.71 -7.52 11.21
N THR A 44 -13.03 -7.85 10.11
CA THR A 44 -11.79 -8.63 10.17
C THR A 44 -10.72 -7.86 10.94
N ARG A 45 -10.11 -8.55 11.90
CA ARG A 45 -8.96 -8.07 12.65
C ARG A 45 -7.94 -9.19 12.66
N MET A 46 -6.71 -8.84 12.36
CA MET A 46 -5.58 -9.76 12.39
C MET A 46 -4.44 -9.12 13.17
N ASN A 47 -3.59 -9.95 13.78
CA ASN A 47 -2.35 -9.44 14.35
C ASN A 47 -1.46 -8.91 13.22
N THR A 48 -0.74 -7.83 13.50
CA THR A 48 0.22 -7.23 12.57
C THR A 48 1.29 -8.25 12.15
N GLU A 49 1.75 -9.10 13.07
CA GLU A 49 2.76 -10.13 12.75
C GLU A 49 2.20 -11.17 11.76
N ASP A 50 1.03 -11.74 12.06
CA ASP A 50 0.34 -12.69 11.19
C ASP A 50 0.02 -12.08 9.80
N LEU A 51 -0.32 -10.79 9.76
CA LEU A 51 -0.54 -10.05 8.50
C LEU A 51 0.74 -9.94 7.68
N HIS A 52 1.87 -9.62 8.31
CA HIS A 52 3.14 -9.53 7.61
C HIS A 52 3.56 -10.88 7.04
N GLU A 53 3.44 -11.97 7.81
CA GLU A 53 3.76 -13.31 7.33
C GLU A 53 2.86 -13.72 6.15
N SER A 54 1.56 -13.45 6.25
CA SER A 54 0.60 -13.77 5.18
C SER A 54 0.89 -12.99 3.90
N ILE A 55 1.20 -11.70 4.01
CA ILE A 55 1.56 -10.86 2.86
C ILE A 55 2.92 -11.28 2.29
N ASP A 56 3.89 -11.67 3.11
CA ASP A 56 5.20 -12.12 2.61
C ASP A 56 5.05 -13.39 1.76
N ALA A 57 4.19 -14.33 2.18
CA ALA A 57 3.84 -15.50 1.40
C ALA A 57 3.15 -15.12 0.07
N ASP A 58 2.16 -14.21 0.09
CA ASP A 58 1.52 -13.74 -1.14
C ASP A 58 2.51 -13.05 -2.08
N LEU A 59 3.45 -12.27 -1.54
CA LEU A 59 4.48 -11.59 -2.33
C LEU A 59 5.44 -12.57 -3.01
N GLU A 60 5.73 -13.72 -2.39
CA GLU A 60 6.50 -14.79 -3.05
C GLU A 60 5.80 -15.28 -4.32
N GLU A 61 4.50 -15.55 -4.26
CA GLU A 61 3.72 -15.98 -5.42
C GLU A 61 3.54 -14.86 -6.46
N LEU A 62 3.31 -13.62 -6.01
CA LEU A 62 3.06 -12.48 -6.88
C LEU A 62 4.31 -12.01 -7.63
N ARG A 63 5.52 -12.31 -7.13
CA ARG A 63 6.79 -12.00 -7.82
C ARG A 63 6.94 -12.73 -9.16
N ASP A 64 6.24 -13.84 -9.36
CA ASP A 64 6.23 -14.54 -10.65
C ASP A 64 5.40 -13.82 -11.73
N HIS A 65 4.52 -12.91 -11.31
CA HIS A 65 3.56 -12.22 -12.18
C HIS A 65 3.77 -10.70 -12.27
N PHE A 66 4.37 -10.11 -11.24
CA PHE A 66 4.60 -8.68 -11.13
C PHE A 66 6.08 -8.38 -10.88
N ASP A 67 6.58 -7.28 -11.45
CA ASP A 67 7.94 -6.79 -11.16
C ASP A 67 7.98 -6.15 -9.76
N LEU A 68 8.02 -7.02 -8.75
CA LEU A 68 8.09 -6.64 -7.35
C LEU A 68 9.55 -6.69 -6.90
N SER A 69 10.04 -5.57 -6.40
CA SER A 69 11.31 -5.52 -5.68
C SER A 69 11.34 -6.56 -4.54
N LEU A 70 12.53 -7.00 -4.13
CA LEU A 70 12.77 -7.93 -3.00
C LEU A 70 12.42 -7.34 -1.61
N ARG A 71 11.49 -6.39 -1.56
CA ARG A 71 10.96 -5.80 -0.33
C ARG A 71 10.09 -6.82 0.40
N THR A 72 10.13 -6.76 1.72
CA THR A 72 9.31 -7.55 2.63
C THR A 72 7.94 -6.91 2.82
N ALA A 73 6.97 -7.70 3.28
CA ALA A 73 5.64 -7.27 3.67
C ALA A 73 5.68 -6.09 4.63
N LYS A 74 6.57 -6.15 5.63
CA LYS A 74 6.78 -5.04 6.58
C LYS A 74 7.13 -3.74 5.87
N ALA A 75 8.03 -3.78 4.88
CA ALA A 75 8.42 -2.58 4.14
C ALA A 75 7.27 -2.02 3.29
N TYR A 76 6.34 -2.86 2.83
CA TYR A 76 5.12 -2.40 2.16
C TYR A 76 4.11 -1.83 3.16
N CYS A 77 3.89 -2.50 4.29
CA CYS A 77 3.01 -2.01 5.35
C CYS A 77 3.49 -0.67 5.96
N ASP A 78 4.80 -0.47 6.09
CA ASP A 78 5.39 0.79 6.54
C ASP A 78 5.15 1.92 5.52
N ASP A 79 5.16 1.64 4.21
CA ASP A 79 4.82 2.61 3.17
C ASP A 79 3.33 2.99 3.17
N TRP A 80 2.46 2.08 3.61
CA TRP A 80 1.01 2.29 3.71
C TRP A 80 0.61 3.17 4.90
N ARG A 81 1.51 3.39 5.87
CA ARG A 81 1.28 4.23 7.05
C ARG A 81 1.50 5.72 6.75
#